data_AF-A0AAP3H1X0-F1
#
_entry.id   AF-A0AAP3H1X0-F1
#
_cell.length_a   1.000
_cell.length_b   1.000
_cell.length_c   1.000
_cell.angle_alpha   90.00
_cell.angle_beta   90.00
_cell.angle_gamma   90.00
#
_symmetry.space_group_name_H-M   'P 1'
#
loop_
_entity.id
_entity.type
_entity.pdbx_description
1 polymer ?
#
loop_
_entity_poly.entity_id
_entity_poly.type
_entity_poly.pdbx_seq_one_letter_code
_entity_poly.pdbx_strand_id
1 'polypeptide(L)'
;MKRGTLCFIACSALCFFPPQGHAEKSSTRVSFDTEGFLKECTRRVLGGVMQIPMNQRCVSTALQLCSLSAGELVTEQCLLDVTLWLNGDSARIGAEIADADLTVRQLEERSDSQIKDLVPDLSSTSDCSQMNIEGVSSEAACTYATSLSTWFKLRVLEQSGPISPD
;
A
#
# COMPACT_ATOMS: atom_id res chain seq x y z
N MET A 1 48.30 -73.94 -26.16
CA MET A 1 48.76 -72.74 -26.92
C MET A 1 47.71 -71.66 -26.72
N LYS A 2 48.00 -70.55 -26.00
CA LYS A 2 48.08 -69.14 -26.51
C LYS A 2 46.98 -68.81 -27.55
N ARG A 3 46.10 -67.80 -27.48
CA ARG A 3 45.94 -66.44 -26.90
C ARG A 3 44.41 -66.19 -26.86
N GLY A 4 43.75 -65.36 -26.05
CA GLY A 4 44.03 -63.99 -25.63
C GLY A 4 42.80 -63.12 -25.94
N THR A 5 42.60 -62.08 -25.12
CA THR A 5 41.84 -60.85 -25.39
C THR A 5 40.39 -60.75 -24.88
N LEU A 6 40.27 -59.92 -23.84
CA LEU A 6 39.06 -59.29 -23.31
C LEU A 6 38.30 -58.48 -24.38
N CYS A 7 36.97 -58.43 -24.28
CA CYS A 7 36.22 -57.26 -24.73
C CYS A 7 35.04 -57.04 -23.77
N PHE A 8 35.26 -56.15 -22.79
CA PHE A 8 34.19 -55.49 -22.05
C PHE A 8 33.49 -54.54 -23.02
N ILE A 9 32.19 -54.74 -23.25
CA ILE A 9 31.34 -53.69 -23.83
C ILE A 9 30.24 -53.42 -22.82
N ALA A 10 30.45 -52.32 -22.09
CA ALA A 10 29.45 -51.60 -21.33
C ALA A 10 28.60 -50.71 -22.25
N CYS A 11 27.51 -50.16 -21.69
CA CYS A 11 26.51 -49.26 -22.29
C CYS A 11 25.49 -49.96 -23.21
N SER A 12 24.17 -49.85 -23.03
CA SER A 12 23.42 -48.66 -22.62
C SER A 12 22.04 -49.05 -22.10
N ALA A 13 21.83 -49.08 -20.79
CA ALA A 13 20.50 -48.90 -20.23
C ALA A 13 20.31 -47.39 -20.09
N LEU A 14 19.62 -46.80 -21.07
CA LEU A 14 19.12 -45.43 -21.02
C LEU A 14 18.10 -45.33 -19.88
N CYS A 15 18.58 -45.20 -18.64
CA CYS A 15 17.79 -44.56 -17.61
C CYS A 15 17.70 -43.08 -18.00
N PHE A 16 16.60 -42.72 -18.66
CA PHE A 16 16.14 -41.34 -18.76
C PHE A 16 15.90 -40.82 -17.35
N PHE A 17 16.96 -40.36 -16.68
CA PHE A 17 16.81 -39.42 -15.58
C PHE A 17 16.51 -38.07 -16.23
N PRO A 18 15.35 -37.45 -15.96
CA PRO A 18 15.17 -36.06 -16.34
C PRO A 18 16.30 -35.27 -15.70
N PRO A 19 16.92 -34.32 -16.42
CA PRO A 19 17.88 -33.43 -15.79
C PRO A 19 17.16 -32.80 -14.61
N GLN A 20 17.64 -33.05 -13.39
CA GLN A 20 17.32 -32.19 -12.27
C GLN A 20 17.94 -30.84 -12.61
N GLY A 21 17.17 -30.04 -13.35
CA GLY A 21 17.36 -28.61 -13.35
C GLY A 21 17.22 -28.21 -11.89
N HIS A 22 18.34 -27.96 -11.24
CA HIS A 22 18.34 -27.07 -10.11
C HIS A 22 17.81 -25.75 -10.66
N ALA A 23 16.49 -25.58 -10.59
CA ALA A 23 15.92 -24.25 -10.53
C ALA A 23 16.58 -23.65 -9.29
N GLU A 24 17.62 -22.86 -9.53
CA GLU A 24 18.16 -21.96 -8.56
C GLU A 24 16.94 -21.21 -8.04
N LYS A 25 16.52 -21.55 -6.80
CA LYS A 25 15.60 -20.73 -6.04
C LYS A 25 16.38 -19.45 -5.78
N SER A 26 16.49 -18.60 -6.80
CA SER A 26 16.61 -17.17 -6.59
C SER A 26 15.28 -16.76 -5.98
N SER A 27 15.14 -17.04 -4.69
CA SER A 27 14.07 -16.54 -3.85
C SER A 27 14.40 -15.08 -3.53
N THR A 28 14.66 -14.27 -4.56
CA THR A 28 14.44 -12.85 -4.44
C THR A 28 12.92 -12.71 -4.33
N ARG A 29 12.40 -12.68 -3.10
CA ARG A 29 11.01 -12.28 -2.88
C ARG A 29 10.87 -10.92 -3.55
N VAL A 30 10.15 -10.85 -4.66
CA VAL A 30 9.79 -9.58 -5.28
C VAL A 30 8.82 -8.92 -4.32
N SER A 31 9.28 -7.88 -3.63
CA SER A 31 8.41 -7.06 -2.78
C SER A 31 7.42 -6.32 -3.67
N PHE A 32 6.17 -6.21 -3.20
CA PHE A 32 5.19 -5.37 -3.86
C PHE A 32 5.63 -3.91 -3.85
N ASP A 33 5.49 -3.22 -4.99
CA ASP A 33 5.78 -1.79 -5.12
C ASP A 33 4.59 -0.96 -4.59
N THR A 34 4.54 -0.79 -3.27
CA THR A 34 3.49 -0.06 -2.56
C THR A 34 3.38 1.39 -3.03
N GLU A 35 4.50 2.08 -3.18
CA GLU A 35 4.55 3.48 -3.61
C GLU A 35 4.06 3.63 -5.05
N GLY A 36 4.59 2.82 -5.99
CA GLY A 36 4.20 2.87 -7.39
C GLY A 36 2.71 2.61 -7.59
N PHE A 37 2.16 1.64 -6.86
CA PHE A 37 0.73 1.36 -6.88
C PHE A 37 -0.10 2.54 -6.33
N LEU A 38 0.25 3.08 -5.15
CA LEU A 38 -0.49 4.17 -4.53
C LEU A 38 -0.48 5.43 -5.41
N LYS A 39 0.69 5.76 -5.96
CA LYS A 39 0.84 6.88 -6.90
C LYS A 39 -0.07 6.72 -8.11
N GLU A 40 -0.06 5.57 -8.76
CA GLU A 40 -0.83 5.37 -9.99
C GLU A 40 -2.34 5.20 -9.74
N CYS A 41 -2.72 4.51 -8.66
CA CYS A 41 -4.12 4.32 -8.29
C CYS A 41 -4.77 5.66 -7.93
N THR A 42 -4.15 6.42 -7.02
CA THR A 42 -4.74 7.68 -6.53
C THR A 42 -4.69 8.80 -7.57
N ARG A 43 -3.74 8.78 -8.51
CA ARG A 43 -3.71 9.71 -9.66
C ARG A 43 -4.93 9.54 -10.58
N ARG A 44 -5.50 8.34 -10.65
CA ARG A 44 -6.68 8.03 -11.48
C ARG A 44 -8.00 8.36 -10.79
N VAL A 45 -7.97 8.65 -9.49
CA VAL A 45 -9.16 9.07 -8.75
C VAL A 45 -9.50 10.50 -9.13
N LEU A 46 -10.65 10.66 -9.79
CA LEU A 46 -11.21 11.95 -10.16
C LEU A 46 -12.01 12.54 -8.99
N GLY A 47 -12.10 13.86 -8.95
CA GLY A 47 -12.89 14.57 -7.94
C GLY A 47 -14.40 14.26 -8.02
N GLY A 48 -15.12 14.63 -6.96
CA GLY A 48 -16.57 14.43 -6.83
C GLY A 48 -16.94 13.33 -5.82
N VAL A 49 -18.20 12.90 -5.84
CA VAL A 49 -18.79 12.04 -4.78
C VAL A 49 -18.09 10.67 -4.59
N MET A 50 -17.39 10.18 -5.62
CA MET A 50 -16.68 8.89 -5.57
C MET A 50 -15.22 9.03 -5.14
N GLN A 51 -14.71 10.25 -4.94
CA GLN A 51 -13.30 10.48 -4.64
C GLN A 51 -12.85 9.73 -3.38
N ILE A 52 -13.56 9.91 -2.28
CA ILE A 52 -13.19 9.31 -0.99
C ILE A 52 -13.24 7.78 -1.01
N PRO A 53 -14.35 7.13 -1.44
CA PRO A 53 -14.38 5.67 -1.46
C PRO A 53 -13.34 5.08 -2.43
N MET A 54 -13.00 5.78 -3.52
CA MET A 54 -11.95 5.33 -4.44
C MET A 54 -10.54 5.50 -3.86
N ASN A 55 -10.26 6.61 -3.19
CA ASN A 55 -9.00 6.81 -2.48
C ASN A 55 -8.84 5.81 -1.32
N GLN A 56 -9.90 5.54 -0.55
CA GLN A 56 -9.93 4.46 0.45
C GLN A 56 -9.63 3.10 -0.16
N ARG A 57 -10.21 2.81 -1.33
CA ARG A 57 -9.96 1.57 -2.04
C ARG A 57 -8.50 1.44 -2.49
N CYS A 58 -7.89 2.52 -2.98
CA CYS A 58 -6.47 2.53 -3.32
C CYS A 58 -5.59 2.19 -2.12
N VAL A 59 -5.78 2.89 -0.99
CA VAL A 59 -4.95 2.69 0.21
C VAL A 59 -5.11 1.28 0.78
N SER A 60 -6.36 0.82 0.96
CA SER A 60 -6.62 -0.54 1.47
C SER A 60 -6.10 -1.64 0.56
N THR A 61 -6.19 -1.47 -0.76
CA THR A 61 -5.66 -2.45 -1.73
C THR A 61 -4.14 -2.48 -1.68
N ALA A 62 -3.46 -1.33 -1.56
CA ALA A 62 -2.01 -1.28 -1.45
C ALA A 62 -1.50 -2.04 -0.21
N LEU A 63 -2.14 -1.81 0.94
CA LEU A 63 -1.82 -2.48 2.20
C LEU A 63 -1.99 -4.00 2.09
N GLN A 64 -3.09 -4.45 1.48
CA GLN A 64 -3.38 -5.87 1.25
C GLN A 64 -2.37 -6.51 0.31
N LEU A 65 -2.09 -5.89 -0.84
CA LEU A 65 -1.14 -6.45 -1.81
C LEU A 65 0.29 -6.51 -1.26
N CYS A 66 0.69 -5.49 -0.51
CA CYS A 66 1.96 -5.50 0.21
C CYS A 66 2.02 -6.68 1.19
N SER A 67 0.99 -6.85 2.01
CA SER A 67 0.98 -7.89 3.05
C SER A 67 0.91 -9.30 2.44
N LEU A 68 0.15 -9.48 1.36
CA LEU A 68 0.11 -10.73 0.60
C LEU A 68 1.45 -11.08 -0.04
N SER A 69 2.26 -10.09 -0.44
CA SER A 69 3.62 -10.33 -0.93
C SER A 69 4.57 -10.85 0.17
N ALA A 70 4.24 -10.57 1.43
CA ALA A 70 4.94 -11.08 2.61
C ALA A 70 4.37 -12.42 3.13
N GLY A 71 3.15 -12.79 2.73
CA GLY A 71 2.45 -14.01 3.13
C GLY A 71 1.50 -13.85 4.32
N GLU A 72 1.17 -12.62 4.70
CA GLU A 72 0.37 -12.26 5.88
C GLU A 72 -0.89 -11.47 5.45
N LEU A 73 -1.92 -11.43 6.29
CA LEU A 73 -3.14 -10.63 6.02
C LEU A 73 -2.86 -9.12 6.10
N VAL A 74 -2.12 -8.69 7.12
CA VAL A 74 -1.57 -7.34 7.30
C VAL A 74 -0.21 -7.47 7.98
N THR A 75 0.81 -6.75 7.52
CA THR A 75 2.09 -6.62 8.25
C THR A 75 2.32 -5.21 8.74
N GLU A 76 2.98 -5.06 9.88
CA GLU A 76 3.39 -3.74 10.40
C GLU A 76 4.25 -2.98 9.39
N GLN A 77 5.19 -3.66 8.72
CA GLN A 77 6.03 -3.02 7.69
C GLN A 77 5.19 -2.43 6.55
N CYS A 78 4.22 -3.18 6.02
CA CYS A 78 3.36 -2.66 4.96
C CYS A 78 2.49 -1.48 5.43
N LEU A 79 2.04 -1.50 6.69
CA LEU A 79 1.31 -0.39 7.28
C LEU A 79 2.20 0.86 7.41
N LEU A 80 3.46 0.69 7.83
CA LEU A 80 4.45 1.77 7.89
C LEU A 80 4.80 2.32 6.50
N ASP A 81 4.96 1.47 5.48
CA ASP A 81 5.27 1.89 4.12
C ASP A 81 4.11 2.73 3.52
N VAL A 82 2.87 2.29 3.73
CA VAL A 82 1.68 3.06 3.33
C VAL A 82 1.61 4.37 4.10
N THR A 83 1.88 4.35 5.41
CA THR A 83 1.90 5.56 6.27
C THR A 83 2.93 6.58 5.78
N LEU A 84 4.14 6.12 5.44
CA LEU A 84 5.20 6.96 4.91
C LEU A 84 4.77 7.63 3.59
N TRP A 85 4.13 6.87 2.69
CA TRP A 85 3.63 7.40 1.44
C TRP A 85 2.53 8.45 1.66
N LEU A 86 1.56 8.19 2.56
CA LEU A 86 0.48 9.12 2.90
C LEU A 86 1.04 10.46 3.40
N ASN A 87 2.08 10.42 4.25
CA ASN A 87 2.76 11.62 4.75
C ASN A 87 3.48 12.38 3.63
N GLY A 88 4.17 11.66 2.74
CA GLY A 88 4.86 12.25 1.59
C GLY A 88 3.90 12.94 0.62
N ASP A 89 2.80 12.28 0.25
CA ASP A 89 1.79 12.85 -0.64
C ASP A 89 1.05 14.01 0.04
N SER A 90 0.77 13.92 1.36
CA SER A 90 0.21 15.03 2.13
C SER A 90 1.11 16.26 2.10
N ALA A 91 2.43 16.09 2.30
CA ALA A 91 3.38 17.19 2.23
C ALA A 91 3.45 17.81 0.82
N ARG A 92 3.38 16.99 -0.23
CA ARG A 92 3.30 17.45 -1.62
C ARG A 92 2.05 18.31 -1.84
N ILE A 93 0.87 17.81 -1.47
CA ILE A 93 -0.40 18.53 -1.62
C ILE A 93 -0.39 19.83 -0.83
N GLY A 94 0.08 19.79 0.42
CA GLY A 94 0.18 20.96 1.29
C GLY A 94 1.12 22.04 0.75
N ALA A 95 2.15 21.66 -0.02
CA ALA A 95 3.01 22.63 -0.70
C ALA A 95 2.36 23.26 -1.94
N GLU A 96 1.39 22.60 -2.56
CA GLU A 96 0.65 23.08 -3.73
C GLU A 96 -0.55 23.96 -3.34
N ILE A 97 -1.09 23.80 -2.12
CA ILE A 97 -2.24 24.55 -1.60
C ILE A 97 -1.76 25.61 -0.59
N ALA A 98 -1.89 26.89 -0.95
CA ALA A 98 -1.62 27.99 -0.01
C ALA A 98 -2.52 27.87 1.23
N ASP A 99 -1.92 28.03 2.42
CA ASP A 99 -2.62 27.93 3.71
C ASP A 99 -3.37 26.59 3.92
N ALA A 100 -2.82 25.47 3.41
CA ALA A 100 -3.39 24.13 3.58
C ALA A 100 -3.75 23.79 5.04
N ASP A 101 -2.86 24.09 5.99
CA ASP A 101 -3.09 23.86 7.42
C ASP A 101 -4.29 24.67 7.96
N LEU A 102 -4.43 25.90 7.49
CA LEU A 102 -5.51 26.81 7.88
C LEU A 102 -6.83 26.36 7.26
N THR A 103 -6.78 25.86 6.03
CA THR A 103 -7.93 25.31 5.30
C THR A 103 -8.38 23.99 5.92
N VAL A 104 -7.45 23.09 6.31
CA VAL A 104 -7.77 21.85 7.03
C VAL A 104 -8.42 22.15 8.38
N ARG A 105 -7.90 23.11 9.14
CA ARG A 105 -8.55 23.57 10.38
C ARG A 105 -9.94 24.14 10.14
N GLN A 106 -10.12 24.93 9.08
CA GLN A 106 -11.44 25.44 8.70
C GLN A 106 -12.40 24.32 8.25
N LEU A 107 -11.91 23.25 7.62
CA LEU A 107 -12.71 22.05 7.33
C LEU A 107 -13.12 21.31 8.61
N GLU A 108 -12.25 21.27 9.61
CA GLU A 108 -12.55 20.66 10.92
C GLU A 108 -13.55 21.48 11.73
N GLU A 109 -13.50 22.81 11.61
CA GLU A 109 -14.40 23.74 12.28
C GLU A 109 -15.75 23.91 11.56
N ARG A 110 -15.80 23.74 10.22
CA ARG A 110 -17.07 23.72 9.49
C ARG A 110 -17.80 22.40 9.73
N SER A 111 -18.84 22.47 10.55
CA SER A 111 -19.85 21.42 10.68
C SER A 111 -20.81 21.33 9.49
N ASP A 112 -20.40 21.78 8.30
CA ASP A 112 -21.25 21.67 7.11
C ASP A 112 -21.41 20.20 6.75
N SER A 113 -22.66 19.73 6.73
CA SER A 113 -23.00 18.33 6.47
C SER A 113 -22.38 17.81 5.16
N GLN A 114 -22.18 18.68 4.18
CA GLN A 114 -21.52 18.32 2.92
C GLN A 114 -20.05 17.95 3.10
N ILE A 115 -19.31 18.60 4.00
CA ILE A 115 -17.91 18.26 4.30
C ILE A 115 -17.84 17.04 5.22
N LYS A 116 -18.80 16.90 6.13
CA LYS A 116 -18.94 15.71 6.98
C LYS A 116 -19.33 14.44 6.20
N ASP A 117 -20.00 14.60 5.07
CA ASP A 117 -20.31 13.51 4.13
C ASP A 117 -19.14 13.24 3.16
N LEU A 118 -18.31 14.25 2.86
CA LEU A 118 -17.14 14.17 1.97
C LEU A 118 -15.83 13.86 2.70
N VAL A 119 -15.75 14.00 4.00
CA VAL A 119 -14.61 13.55 4.80
C VAL A 119 -15.24 12.57 5.76
N PRO A 120 -14.88 11.27 5.72
CA PRO A 120 -15.41 10.34 6.71
C PRO A 120 -15.18 10.96 8.09
N ASP A 121 -16.10 10.80 9.03
CA ASP A 121 -16.00 11.37 10.40
C ASP A 121 -14.79 10.74 11.13
N LEU A 122 -13.60 11.18 10.74
CA LEU A 122 -12.29 10.78 11.23
C LEU A 122 -11.86 11.72 12.35
N SER A 123 -12.65 12.77 12.64
CA SER A 123 -12.59 13.48 13.92
C SER A 123 -12.93 12.56 15.10
N SER A 124 -13.66 11.47 14.85
CA SER A 124 -14.02 10.48 15.87
C SER A 124 -12.98 9.36 16.07
N THR A 125 -11.86 9.35 15.34
CA THR A 125 -10.74 8.41 15.61
C THR A 125 -9.85 8.86 16.78
N SER A 126 -10.41 9.57 17.76
CA SER A 126 -9.64 10.03 18.93
C SER A 126 -9.13 8.88 19.79
N ASP A 127 -9.63 7.66 19.59
CA ASP A 127 -9.18 6.44 20.26
C ASP A 127 -8.77 5.37 19.24
N CYS A 128 -7.61 5.55 18.61
CA CYS A 128 -6.91 4.50 17.87
C CYS A 128 -6.53 3.29 18.76
N SER A 129 -6.68 3.42 20.09
CA SER A 129 -6.64 2.35 21.07
C SER A 129 -7.62 1.20 20.80
N GLN A 130 -8.67 1.43 20.00
CA GLN A 130 -9.60 0.37 19.55
C GLN A 130 -9.20 -0.30 18.23
N MET A 131 -8.18 0.19 17.53
CA MET A 131 -7.64 -0.48 16.34
C MET A 131 -6.77 -1.65 16.76
N ASN A 132 -7.40 -2.83 16.87
CA ASN A 132 -6.67 -4.08 17.04
C ASN A 132 -6.38 -4.70 15.68
N ILE A 133 -5.20 -4.42 15.14
CA ILE A 133 -4.67 -5.10 13.95
C ILE A 133 -3.66 -6.13 14.44
N GLU A 134 -3.95 -7.40 14.19
CA GLU A 134 -3.05 -8.50 14.58
C GLU A 134 -1.67 -8.31 13.94
N GLY A 135 -0.61 -8.41 14.75
CA GLY A 135 0.77 -8.26 14.28
C GLY A 135 1.22 -6.82 14.01
N VAL A 136 0.48 -5.80 14.46
CA VAL A 136 0.82 -4.37 14.33
C VAL A 136 0.79 -3.70 15.70
N SER A 137 1.84 -2.91 15.99
CA SER A 137 1.89 -2.09 17.20
C SER A 137 0.77 -1.04 17.25
N SER A 138 0.27 -0.72 18.46
CA SER A 138 -0.73 0.32 18.65
C SER A 138 -0.23 1.69 18.17
N GLU A 139 1.06 1.96 18.34
CA GLU A 139 1.71 3.18 17.83
C GLU A 139 1.61 3.25 16.30
N ALA A 140 2.02 2.19 15.58
CA ALA A 140 1.93 2.17 14.12
C ALA A 140 0.48 2.32 13.63
N ALA A 141 -0.48 1.63 14.25
CA ALA A 141 -1.89 1.74 13.92
C ALA A 141 -2.44 3.17 14.13
N CYS A 142 -2.08 3.81 15.26
CA CYS A 142 -2.44 5.19 15.55
C CYS A 142 -1.83 6.18 14.54
N THR A 143 -0.53 6.06 14.26
CA THR A 143 0.15 6.92 13.28
C THR A 143 -0.49 6.77 11.90
N TYR A 144 -0.76 5.53 11.46
CA TYR A 144 -1.46 5.28 10.20
C TYR A 144 -2.84 5.96 10.16
N ALA A 145 -3.64 5.82 11.21
CA ALA A 145 -4.98 6.44 11.27
C ALA A 145 -4.91 7.96 11.15
N THR A 146 -3.96 8.61 11.86
CA THR A 146 -3.74 10.05 11.77
C THR A 146 -3.28 10.46 10.37
N SER A 147 -2.27 9.80 9.81
CA SER A 147 -1.75 10.07 8.47
C SER A 147 -2.82 9.91 7.40
N LEU A 148 -3.65 8.87 7.49
CA LEU A 148 -4.75 8.61 6.57
C LEU A 148 -5.82 9.70 6.63
N SER A 149 -6.19 10.13 7.85
CA SER A 149 -7.17 11.20 8.06
C SER A 149 -6.70 12.53 7.47
N THR A 150 -5.46 12.93 7.76
CA THR A 150 -4.84 14.14 7.20
C THR A 150 -4.80 14.08 5.67
N TRP A 151 -4.34 12.95 5.12
CA TRP A 151 -4.24 12.77 3.67
C TRP A 151 -5.61 12.89 2.99
N PHE A 152 -6.67 12.27 3.52
CA PHE A 152 -8.02 12.39 2.95
C PHE A 152 -8.49 13.84 2.88
N LYS A 153 -8.32 14.60 3.96
CA LYS A 153 -8.70 16.03 4.01
C LYS A 153 -7.98 16.82 2.93
N LEU A 154 -6.67 16.63 2.78
CA LEU A 154 -5.88 17.31 1.76
C LEU A 154 -6.27 16.89 0.33
N ARG A 155 -6.55 15.61 0.09
CA ARG A 155 -7.03 15.15 -1.23
C ARG A 155 -8.36 15.78 -1.60
N VAL A 156 -9.30 15.91 -0.66
CA VAL A 156 -10.57 16.59 -0.91
C VAL A 156 -10.31 18.04 -1.35
N LEU A 157 -9.40 18.76 -0.69
CA LEU A 157 -9.03 20.12 -1.08
C LEU A 157 -8.37 20.18 -2.47
N GLU A 158 -7.40 19.30 -2.73
CA GLU A 158 -6.67 19.22 -4.01
C GLU A 158 -7.63 19.07 -5.20
N GLN A 159 -8.68 18.26 -5.06
CA GLN A 159 -9.57 17.90 -6.16
C GLN A 159 -10.86 18.73 -6.23
N SER A 160 -11.20 19.46 -5.17
CA SER A 160 -12.35 20.38 -5.15
C SER A 160 -12.03 21.77 -5.74
N GLY A 161 -10.74 22.08 -5.93
CA GLY A 161 -10.29 23.43 -6.27
C GLY A 161 -10.40 24.41 -5.08
N PRO A 162 -9.93 25.66 -5.21
CA PRO A 162 -10.09 26.65 -4.15
C PRO A 162 -11.57 26.88 -3.87
N ILE A 163 -11.97 26.79 -2.60
CA ILE A 163 -13.31 27.14 -2.15
C ILE A 163 -13.49 28.64 -2.42
N SER A 164 -14.25 28.99 -3.47
CA SER A 164 -14.61 30.38 -3.75
C SER A 164 -15.43 30.90 -2.57
N PRO A 165 -15.05 32.03 -1.94
CA PRO A 165 -15.92 32.70 -1.00
C PRO A 165 -17.04 33.38 -1.80
N ASP A 166 -18.24 32.81 -1.77
CA ASP A 166 -19.45 33.55 -2.13
C ASP A 166 -19.77 34.62 -1.07
#